data_AF-A0A934VYJ5-F1
#
_entry.id   AF-A0A934VYJ5-F1
#
_cell.length_a   1.000
_cell.length_b   1.000
_cell.length_c   1.000
_cell.angle_alpha   90.00
_cell.angle_beta   90.00
_cell.angle_gamma   90.00
#
_symmetry.space_group_name_H-M   'P 1'
#
loop_
_entity.id
_entity.type
_entity.pdbx_description
1 polymer ?
#
loop_
_entity_poly.entity_id
_entity_poly.type
_entity_poly.pdbx_seq_one_letter_code
_entity_poly.pdbx_strand_id
1 'polypeptide(L)'
;MKLEVPIFSPPVMEVECDRALVFGTVERRAIIKCDTVVYDPQNPSNPSHFTENGSTCKRCALVLNHNEAMRLANTTSLFEAVKFLQKSILGKGRPYTLIVVKMAHAGCWVCTESRIESIPAYATNQVFSIGSGDVFSASFYAKWALEDCDAVTSADVASKVTAQYCNDGAISSRIKEAFSGVVSFEALPLVIPTEPIKKKQIYLAGPFFSQGELALIEHLKSSLESPWTEVFSPFHRVGFGAPKDIYQPDINGLEKSDIIFGVLTGMDPGTIFEIGYAANMKKPIFCLAESVNNKDLSMFIGYGATIESDVASAIYKTLWQSMK
;
A
#
# COMPACT_ATOMS: atom_id res chain seq x y z
N MET A 1 28.72 34.05 -7.68
CA MET A 1 28.67 33.33 -8.98
C MET A 1 27.45 32.41 -8.92
N LYS A 2 26.31 32.83 -9.51
CA LYS A 2 25.16 31.92 -9.66
C LYS A 2 25.55 30.94 -10.77
N LEU A 3 25.69 29.66 -10.42
CA LEU A 3 25.81 28.60 -11.41
C LEU A 3 24.46 28.53 -12.14
N GLU A 4 24.38 29.17 -13.31
CA GLU A 4 23.33 28.88 -14.28
C GLU A 4 23.65 27.50 -14.87
N VAL A 5 23.21 26.46 -14.17
CA VAL A 5 23.17 25.12 -14.76
C VAL A 5 22.13 25.21 -15.89
N PRO A 6 22.50 24.94 -17.15
CA PRO A 6 21.52 24.94 -18.23
C PRO A 6 20.45 23.91 -17.88
N ILE A 7 19.21 24.36 -17.73
CA ILE A 7 18.08 23.45 -17.58
C ILE A 7 17.91 22.80 -18.95
N PHE A 8 18.49 21.61 -19.12
CA PHE A 8 18.25 20.78 -20.30
C PHE A 8 16.75 20.49 -20.34
N SER A 9 16.05 21.13 -21.27
CA SER A 9 14.66 20.82 -21.56
C SER A 9 14.66 19.74 -22.64
N PRO A 10 14.39 18.47 -22.30
CA PRO A 10 14.33 17.42 -23.30
C PRO A 10 13.31 17.77 -24.39
N PRO A 11 13.56 17.36 -25.65
CA PRO A 11 12.67 17.65 -26.76
C PRO A 11 11.26 17.13 -26.47
N VAL A 12 10.26 17.85 -26.98
CA VAL A 12 8.85 17.39 -26.93
C VAL A 12 8.77 16.10 -27.74
N MET A 13 8.33 15.02 -27.11
CA MET A 13 8.00 13.79 -27.80
C MET A 13 6.48 13.74 -28.02
N GLU A 14 6.06 13.58 -29.26
CA GLU A 14 4.67 13.34 -29.64
C GLU A 14 4.49 11.91 -30.11
N VAL A 15 3.44 11.23 -29.62
CA VAL A 15 3.13 9.84 -29.96
C VAL A 15 1.64 9.71 -30.29
N GLU A 16 1.34 9.03 -31.39
CA GLU A 16 -0.02 8.69 -31.82
C GLU A 16 -0.17 7.17 -31.89
N CYS A 17 -1.18 6.61 -31.24
CA CYS A 17 -1.43 5.17 -31.17
C CYS A 17 -2.88 4.87 -30.76
N ASP A 18 -3.34 3.62 -30.93
CA ASP A 18 -4.72 3.26 -30.56
C ASP A 18 -4.89 3.05 -29.05
N ARG A 19 -3.88 2.45 -28.42
CA ARG A 19 -3.91 2.04 -27.01
C ARG A 19 -2.57 2.32 -26.34
N ALA A 20 -2.60 2.91 -25.15
CA ALA A 20 -1.39 3.24 -24.40
C ALA A 20 -1.53 2.97 -22.90
N LEU A 21 -0.48 2.38 -22.32
CA LEU A 21 -0.20 2.46 -20.89
C LEU A 21 0.80 3.59 -20.69
N VAL A 22 0.44 4.57 -19.87
CA VAL A 22 1.20 5.81 -19.71
C VAL A 22 1.56 5.97 -18.25
N PHE A 23 2.86 6.03 -17.98
CA PHE A 23 3.39 6.37 -16.67
C PHE A 23 3.81 7.85 -16.64
N GLY A 24 3.73 8.48 -15.48
CA GLY A 24 4.46 9.73 -15.26
C GLY A 24 5.97 9.51 -15.25
N THR A 25 6.70 10.59 -15.50
CA THR A 25 8.16 10.61 -15.58
C THR A 25 8.69 11.82 -14.82
N VAL A 26 9.90 11.75 -14.27
CA VAL A 26 10.51 12.84 -13.49
C VAL A 26 10.74 14.09 -14.35
N GLU A 27 11.18 13.91 -15.59
CA GLU A 27 11.54 15.02 -16.49
C GLU A 27 10.31 15.55 -17.23
N ARG A 28 9.85 14.82 -18.24
CA ARG A 28 8.75 15.26 -19.11
C ARG A 28 8.02 14.08 -19.73
N ARG A 29 6.70 14.07 -19.54
CA ARG A 29 5.80 13.11 -20.20
C ARG A 29 5.58 13.49 -21.66
N ALA A 30 5.65 12.51 -22.55
CA ALA A 30 5.29 12.66 -23.96
C ALA A 30 3.84 13.17 -24.12
N ILE A 31 3.59 13.93 -25.18
CA ILE A 31 2.23 14.33 -25.59
C ILE A 31 1.65 13.17 -26.40
N ILE A 32 0.59 12.57 -25.87
CA ILE A 32 0.01 11.35 -26.42
C ILE A 32 -1.37 11.66 -27.00
N LYS A 33 -1.59 11.27 -28.25
CA LYS A 33 -2.92 11.22 -28.89
C LYS A 33 -3.31 9.77 -29.01
N CYS A 34 -4.32 9.34 -28.26
CA CYS A 34 -4.63 7.91 -28.16
C CYS A 34 -6.11 7.63 -27.95
N ASP A 35 -6.65 6.56 -28.53
CA ASP A 35 -8.06 6.24 -28.33
C ASP A 35 -8.33 5.77 -26.89
N THR A 36 -7.61 4.73 -26.43
CA THR A 36 -7.76 4.18 -25.07
C THR A 36 -6.47 4.29 -24.26
N VAL A 37 -6.54 4.89 -23.07
CA VAL A 37 -5.38 5.12 -22.20
C VAL A 37 -5.62 4.53 -20.81
N VAL A 38 -4.64 3.80 -20.30
CA VAL A 38 -4.46 3.60 -18.85
C VAL A 38 -3.35 4.54 -18.41
N TYR A 39 -3.64 5.46 -17.51
CA TYR A 39 -2.70 6.46 -17.05
C TYR A 39 -2.44 6.32 -15.56
N ASP A 40 -1.16 6.14 -15.22
CA ASP A 40 -0.64 6.06 -13.86
C ASP A 40 0.34 7.24 -13.64
N PRO A 41 -0.02 8.26 -12.85
CA PRO A 41 0.81 9.44 -12.69
C PRO A 41 2.21 9.17 -12.13
N GLN A 42 2.44 8.07 -11.41
CA GLN A 42 3.74 7.72 -10.78
C GLN A 42 4.43 8.92 -10.10
N ASN A 43 3.65 9.80 -9.49
CA ASN A 43 4.15 11.00 -8.85
C ASN A 43 3.43 11.18 -7.52
N PRO A 44 3.97 10.56 -6.46
CA PRO A 44 3.39 10.65 -5.13
C PRO A 44 3.39 12.09 -4.60
N SER A 45 4.22 12.99 -5.15
CA SER A 45 4.36 14.35 -4.63
C SER A 45 3.37 15.33 -5.25
N ASN A 46 3.27 15.31 -6.57
CA ASN A 46 2.45 16.23 -7.36
C ASN A 46 1.85 15.47 -8.57
N PRO A 47 0.88 14.59 -8.33
CA PRO A 47 0.19 13.89 -9.41
C PRO A 47 -0.54 14.89 -10.31
N SER A 48 -0.51 14.67 -11.63
CA SER A 48 -1.17 15.53 -12.63
C SER A 48 -2.14 14.72 -13.48
N HIS A 49 -3.16 15.38 -14.03
CA HIS A 49 -4.09 14.79 -14.99
C HIS A 49 -3.39 14.48 -16.33
N PHE A 50 -3.84 13.41 -17.00
CA PHE A 50 -3.38 13.00 -18.32
C PHE A 50 -3.45 14.13 -19.36
N THR A 51 -4.46 15.01 -19.28
CA THR A 51 -4.67 16.08 -20.25
C THR A 51 -3.86 17.34 -19.99
N GLU A 52 -3.19 17.48 -18.83
CA GLU A 52 -2.50 18.72 -18.43
C GLU A 52 -1.33 19.09 -19.35
N ASN A 53 -0.64 18.10 -19.95
CA ASN A 53 0.47 18.35 -20.87
C ASN A 53 0.02 18.52 -22.34
N GLY A 54 -1.29 18.57 -22.61
CA GLY A 54 -1.86 18.60 -23.96
C GLY A 54 -2.13 17.23 -24.59
N SER A 55 -1.92 16.13 -23.87
CA SER A 55 -2.34 14.80 -24.36
C SER A 55 -3.86 14.68 -24.46
N THR A 56 -4.36 13.89 -25.40
CA THR A 56 -5.79 13.70 -25.65
C THR A 56 -6.13 12.23 -25.77
N CYS A 57 -7.35 11.87 -25.35
CA CYS A 57 -7.88 10.53 -25.55
C CYS A 57 -9.41 10.46 -25.59
N LYS A 58 -9.95 9.35 -26.13
CA LYS A 58 -11.40 9.08 -26.14
C LYS A 58 -11.86 8.42 -24.85
N ARG A 59 -11.07 7.47 -24.32
CA ARG A 59 -11.37 6.71 -23.10
C ARG A 59 -10.12 6.59 -22.23
N CYS A 60 -10.19 7.08 -20.99
CA CYS A 60 -9.09 7.02 -20.03
C CYS A 60 -9.50 6.29 -18.75
N ALA A 61 -8.63 5.41 -18.27
CA ALA A 61 -8.61 4.88 -16.92
C ALA A 61 -7.48 5.55 -16.14
N LEU A 62 -7.83 6.26 -15.07
CA LEU A 62 -6.84 6.87 -14.17
C LEU A 62 -6.51 5.89 -13.05
N VAL A 63 -5.27 5.43 -12.96
CA VAL A 63 -4.79 4.52 -11.92
C VAL A 63 -3.95 5.32 -10.94
N LEU A 64 -4.35 5.35 -9.67
CA LEU A 64 -3.72 6.12 -8.60
C LEU A 64 -3.35 5.18 -7.47
N ASN A 65 -2.31 5.47 -6.72
CA ASN A 65 -2.25 5.00 -5.33
C ASN A 65 -3.10 5.91 -4.41
N HIS A 66 -3.40 5.42 -3.21
CA HIS A 66 -4.23 6.17 -2.25
C HIS A 66 -3.68 7.57 -1.89
N ASN A 67 -2.36 7.73 -1.81
CA ASN A 67 -1.74 9.04 -1.53
C ASN A 67 -1.90 10.00 -2.70
N GLU A 68 -1.74 9.53 -3.93
CA GLU A 68 -1.97 10.32 -5.14
C GLU A 68 -3.44 10.74 -5.25
N ALA A 69 -4.38 9.85 -4.93
CA ALA A 69 -5.81 10.18 -4.90
C ALA A 69 -6.11 11.29 -3.89
N MET A 70 -5.61 11.17 -2.66
CA MET A 70 -5.75 12.19 -1.61
C MET A 70 -5.15 13.54 -2.02
N ARG A 71 -3.97 13.53 -2.67
CA ARG A 71 -3.32 14.75 -3.14
C ARG A 71 -4.02 15.41 -4.31
N LEU A 72 -4.44 14.65 -5.33
CA LEU A 72 -5.23 15.18 -6.45
C LEU A 72 -6.54 15.81 -5.98
N ALA A 73 -7.16 15.24 -4.94
CA ALA A 73 -8.38 15.76 -4.35
C ALA A 73 -8.15 16.83 -3.27
N ASN A 74 -6.89 17.11 -2.92
CA ASN A 74 -6.51 18.03 -1.85
C ASN A 74 -7.23 17.78 -0.51
N THR A 75 -7.29 16.51 -0.08
CA THR A 75 -7.88 16.09 1.19
C THR A 75 -7.01 15.04 1.87
N THR A 76 -7.18 14.86 3.19
CA THR A 76 -6.53 13.81 3.98
C THR A 76 -7.39 12.55 4.15
N SER A 77 -8.62 12.58 3.63
CA SER A 77 -9.56 11.46 3.68
C SER A 77 -9.62 10.75 2.33
N LEU A 78 -9.20 9.48 2.28
CA LEU A 78 -9.29 8.66 1.07
C LEU A 78 -10.73 8.54 0.55
N PHE A 79 -11.70 8.40 1.45
CA PHE A 79 -13.12 8.27 1.10
C PHE A 79 -13.66 9.55 0.44
N GLU A 80 -13.31 10.71 0.98
CA GLU A 80 -13.67 12.00 0.38
C GLU A 80 -12.95 12.22 -0.94
N ALA A 81 -11.66 11.85 -1.02
CA ALA A 81 -10.85 11.98 -2.21
C ALA A 81 -11.49 11.25 -3.39
N VAL A 82 -11.89 10.00 -3.18
CA VAL A 82 -12.50 9.17 -4.22
C VAL A 82 -13.86 9.74 -4.65
N LYS A 83 -14.72 10.14 -3.70
CA LYS A 83 -16.01 10.76 -3.99
C LYS A 83 -15.85 12.08 -4.75
N PHE A 84 -14.84 12.88 -4.41
CA PHE A 84 -14.51 14.12 -5.12
C PHE A 84 -14.05 13.84 -6.55
N LEU A 85 -13.04 12.98 -6.74
CA LEU A 85 -12.51 12.66 -8.07
C LEU A 85 -13.59 12.04 -8.96
N GLN A 86 -14.40 11.12 -8.43
CA GLN A 86 -15.53 10.52 -9.15
C GLN A 86 -16.46 11.61 -9.74
N LYS A 87 -16.83 12.63 -8.95
CA LYS A 87 -17.68 13.73 -9.41
C LYS A 87 -16.95 14.73 -10.31
N SER A 88 -15.67 14.96 -10.07
CA SER A 88 -14.89 16.03 -10.71
C SER A 88 -14.34 15.66 -12.08
N ILE A 89 -14.01 14.39 -12.32
CA ILE A 89 -13.37 13.96 -13.58
C ILE A 89 -14.13 12.89 -14.38
N LEU A 90 -15.07 12.17 -13.78
CA LEU A 90 -15.92 11.22 -14.51
C LEU A 90 -17.21 11.89 -15.01
N GLY A 91 -17.83 11.32 -16.04
CA GLY A 91 -19.13 11.73 -16.55
C GLY A 91 -19.17 12.00 -18.05
N LYS A 92 -20.37 12.20 -18.58
CA LYS A 92 -20.60 12.38 -20.02
C LYS A 92 -19.76 13.53 -20.60
N GLY A 93 -19.02 13.24 -21.67
CA GLY A 93 -18.18 14.21 -22.39
C GLY A 93 -16.80 14.43 -21.78
N ARG A 94 -16.44 13.75 -20.69
CA ARG A 94 -15.09 13.76 -20.13
C ARG A 94 -14.29 12.55 -20.63
N PRO A 95 -12.96 12.67 -20.78
CA PRO A 95 -12.13 11.58 -21.29
C PRO A 95 -11.98 10.44 -20.26
N TYR A 96 -12.06 10.74 -18.96
CA TYR A 96 -11.97 9.71 -17.92
C TYR A 96 -13.29 8.95 -17.78
N THR A 97 -13.19 7.63 -17.88
CA THR A 97 -14.33 6.71 -17.76
C THR A 97 -14.33 5.93 -16.45
N LEU A 98 -13.16 5.79 -15.83
CA LEU A 98 -13.00 5.17 -14.52
C LEU A 98 -11.74 5.66 -13.80
N ILE A 99 -11.72 5.45 -12.49
CA ILE A 99 -10.56 5.65 -11.62
C ILE A 99 -10.32 4.33 -10.89
N VAL A 100 -9.08 3.85 -10.87
CA VAL A 100 -8.64 2.77 -9.99
C VAL A 100 -7.77 3.38 -8.89
N VAL A 101 -8.10 3.11 -7.62
CA VAL A 101 -7.28 3.54 -6.49
C VAL A 101 -6.66 2.34 -5.81
N LYS A 102 -5.35 2.19 -5.95
CA LYS A 102 -4.50 1.14 -5.36
C LYS A 102 -4.20 1.45 -3.91
N MET A 103 -4.42 0.49 -3.02
CA MET A 103 -4.28 0.63 -1.57
C MET A 103 -3.35 -0.44 -0.98
N ALA A 104 -2.35 -0.87 -1.75
CA ALA A 104 -1.31 -1.81 -1.31
C ALA A 104 -1.90 -3.07 -0.66
N HIS A 105 -1.66 -3.25 0.65
CA HIS A 105 -2.18 -4.34 1.48
C HIS A 105 -3.71 -4.51 1.43
N ALA A 106 -4.45 -3.48 1.00
CA ALA A 106 -5.90 -3.41 1.02
C ALA A 106 -6.57 -3.59 -0.35
N GLY A 107 -5.81 -3.94 -1.40
CA GLY A 107 -6.36 -4.17 -2.74
C GLY A 107 -6.59 -2.85 -3.48
N CYS A 108 -7.70 -2.74 -4.20
CA CYS A 108 -8.04 -1.50 -4.91
C CYS A 108 -9.53 -1.21 -4.95
N TRP A 109 -9.88 0.05 -5.25
CA TRP A 109 -11.25 0.43 -5.60
C TRP A 109 -11.34 0.79 -7.08
N VAL A 110 -12.38 0.30 -7.74
CA VAL A 110 -12.74 0.69 -9.10
C VAL A 110 -13.92 1.64 -9.02
N CYS A 111 -13.72 2.87 -9.47
CA CYS A 111 -14.70 3.94 -9.39
C CYS A 111 -15.17 4.29 -10.81
N THR A 112 -16.46 4.11 -11.05
CA THR A 112 -17.14 4.53 -12.28
C THR A 112 -18.06 5.71 -11.95
N GLU A 113 -18.71 6.32 -12.95
CA GLU A 113 -19.69 7.40 -12.71
C GLU A 113 -20.83 6.96 -11.75
N SER A 114 -21.22 5.69 -11.79
CA SER A 114 -22.40 5.19 -11.07
C SER A 114 -22.10 4.57 -9.70
N ARG A 115 -20.89 4.04 -9.49
CA ARG A 115 -20.58 3.22 -8.30
C ARG A 115 -19.08 3.11 -8.05
N ILE A 116 -18.77 2.74 -6.81
CA ILE A 116 -17.42 2.39 -6.33
C ILE A 116 -17.47 0.92 -5.91
N GLU A 117 -16.60 0.10 -6.47
CA GLU A 117 -16.49 -1.33 -6.15
C GLU A 117 -15.14 -1.63 -5.51
N SER A 118 -15.15 -2.44 -4.45
CA SER A 118 -13.92 -2.91 -3.82
C SER A 118 -13.47 -4.21 -4.44
N ILE A 119 -12.20 -4.24 -4.82
CA ILE A 119 -11.48 -5.41 -5.31
C ILE A 119 -10.54 -5.88 -4.19
N PRO A 120 -10.57 -7.17 -3.83
CA PRO A 120 -9.78 -7.67 -2.72
C PRO A 120 -8.28 -7.54 -2.94
N ALA A 121 -7.53 -7.40 -1.84
CA ALA A 121 -6.16 -7.89 -1.79
C ALA A 121 -6.15 -9.41 -1.62
N TYR A 122 -5.12 -10.06 -2.13
CA TYR A 122 -4.91 -11.49 -1.95
C TYR A 122 -3.70 -11.68 -1.03
N ALA A 123 -3.93 -12.16 0.19
CA ALA A 123 -2.85 -12.33 1.17
C ALA A 123 -1.84 -13.37 0.67
N THR A 124 -0.56 -13.01 0.66
CA THR A 124 0.55 -13.84 0.18
C THR A 124 1.34 -14.45 1.34
N ASN A 125 2.17 -15.46 1.06
CA ASN A 125 3.02 -16.06 2.10
C ASN A 125 4.20 -15.16 2.48
N GLN A 126 4.68 -14.35 1.54
CA GLN A 126 5.75 -13.37 1.69
C GLN A 126 5.47 -12.17 0.79
N VAL A 127 6.06 -11.00 1.05
CA VAL A 127 5.76 -9.77 0.31
C VAL A 127 7.01 -9.12 -0.27
N PHE A 128 7.12 -9.18 -1.60
CA PHE A 128 8.02 -8.34 -2.38
C PHE A 128 7.24 -7.19 -3.04
N SER A 129 7.33 -5.98 -2.50
CA SER A 129 6.46 -4.86 -2.91
C SER A 129 7.03 -3.98 -4.03
N ILE A 130 8.34 -4.06 -4.31
CA ILE A 130 9.01 -3.22 -5.32
C ILE A 130 8.45 -3.54 -6.69
N GLY A 131 8.04 -2.53 -7.47
CA GLY A 131 7.47 -2.73 -8.81
C GLY A 131 6.05 -3.31 -8.84
N SER A 132 5.45 -3.63 -7.70
CA SER A 132 4.08 -4.18 -7.62
C SER A 132 3.03 -3.27 -8.27
N GLY A 133 3.20 -1.95 -8.13
CA GLY A 133 2.35 -0.95 -8.76
C GLY A 133 2.40 -0.99 -10.29
N ASP A 134 3.57 -1.26 -10.86
CA ASP A 134 3.78 -1.35 -12.31
C ASP A 134 3.20 -2.65 -12.85
N VAL A 135 3.40 -3.76 -12.13
CA VAL A 135 2.78 -5.06 -12.44
C VAL A 135 1.26 -4.95 -12.44
N PHE A 136 0.68 -4.25 -11.47
CA PHE A 136 -0.77 -3.98 -11.44
C PHE A 136 -1.19 -3.18 -12.68
N SER A 137 -0.56 -2.03 -12.94
CA SER A 137 -0.94 -1.13 -14.04
C SER A 137 -0.78 -1.81 -15.41
N ALA A 138 0.26 -2.62 -15.61
CA ALA A 138 0.46 -3.41 -16.82
C ALA A 138 -0.59 -4.51 -17.00
N SER A 139 -0.93 -5.23 -15.93
CA SER A 139 -1.93 -6.30 -15.97
C SER A 139 -3.33 -5.75 -16.19
N PHE A 140 -3.66 -4.63 -15.54
CA PHE A 140 -4.91 -3.91 -15.75
C PHE A 140 -5.02 -3.41 -17.19
N TYR A 141 -3.96 -2.82 -17.74
CA TYR A 141 -3.90 -2.40 -19.15
C TYR A 141 -4.14 -3.56 -20.12
N ALA A 142 -3.49 -4.71 -19.89
CA ALA A 142 -3.68 -5.89 -20.74
C ALA A 142 -5.16 -6.32 -20.78
N LYS A 143 -5.83 -6.39 -19.63
CA LYS A 143 -7.25 -6.80 -19.58
C LYS A 143 -8.22 -5.72 -20.06
N TRP A 144 -8.10 -4.50 -19.54
CA TRP A 144 -9.08 -3.46 -19.77
C TRP A 144 -8.91 -2.76 -21.13
N ALA A 145 -7.66 -2.49 -21.54
CA ALA A 145 -7.40 -1.75 -22.77
C ALA A 145 -7.22 -2.68 -23.98
N LEU A 146 -6.46 -3.78 -23.85
CA LEU A 146 -6.17 -4.66 -24.99
C LEU A 146 -7.26 -5.70 -25.26
N GLU A 147 -7.78 -6.33 -24.20
CA GLU A 147 -8.83 -7.38 -24.29
C GLU A 147 -10.26 -6.82 -24.12
N ASP A 148 -10.42 -5.52 -23.88
CA ASP A 148 -11.71 -4.83 -23.66
C ASP A 148 -12.59 -5.49 -22.58
N CYS A 149 -11.97 -6.08 -21.55
CA CYS A 149 -12.66 -6.59 -20.38
C CYS A 149 -13.26 -5.45 -19.53
N ASP A 150 -14.28 -5.77 -18.74
CA ASP A 150 -14.83 -4.79 -17.79
C ASP A 150 -13.79 -4.43 -16.71
N ALA A 151 -13.96 -3.26 -16.11
CA ALA A 151 -12.97 -2.67 -15.20
C ALA A 151 -12.80 -3.47 -13.90
N VAL A 152 -13.87 -4.09 -13.39
CA VAL A 152 -13.86 -4.83 -12.12
C VAL A 152 -13.11 -6.13 -12.33
N THR A 153 -13.45 -6.88 -13.38
CA THR A 153 -12.74 -8.11 -13.76
C THR A 153 -11.27 -7.81 -14.07
N SER A 154 -10.99 -6.73 -14.79
CA SER A 154 -9.61 -6.32 -15.12
C SER A 154 -8.79 -6.01 -13.86
N ALA A 155 -9.38 -5.31 -12.89
CA ALA A 155 -8.73 -4.99 -11.63
C ALA A 155 -8.56 -6.23 -10.73
N ASP A 156 -9.52 -7.15 -10.72
CA ASP A 156 -9.40 -8.41 -9.98
C ASP A 156 -8.26 -9.28 -10.52
N VAL A 157 -8.16 -9.44 -11.84
CA VAL A 157 -7.04 -10.14 -12.49
C VAL A 157 -5.73 -9.43 -12.18
N ALA A 158 -5.68 -8.10 -12.29
CA ALA A 158 -4.49 -7.33 -11.95
C ALA A 158 -4.06 -7.51 -10.48
N SER A 159 -5.00 -7.54 -9.53
CA SER A 159 -4.74 -7.83 -8.12
C SER A 159 -4.16 -9.24 -7.91
N LYS A 160 -4.69 -10.27 -8.59
CA LYS A 160 -4.16 -11.64 -8.51
C LYS A 160 -2.75 -11.76 -9.10
N VAL A 161 -2.52 -11.17 -10.28
CA VAL A 161 -1.19 -11.15 -10.91
C VAL A 161 -0.18 -10.41 -10.02
N THR A 162 -0.59 -9.28 -9.44
CA THR A 162 0.26 -8.52 -8.51
C THR A 162 0.57 -9.33 -7.27
N ALA A 163 -0.41 -10.02 -6.67
CA ALA A 163 -0.18 -10.86 -5.52
C ALA A 163 0.74 -12.06 -5.84
N GLN A 164 0.58 -12.69 -7.00
CA GLN A 164 1.51 -13.73 -7.46
C GLN A 164 2.94 -13.21 -7.59
N TYR A 165 3.12 -12.03 -8.18
CA TYR A 165 4.42 -11.37 -8.28
C TYR A 165 5.02 -11.07 -6.90
N CYS A 166 4.24 -10.47 -5.99
CA CYS A 166 4.68 -10.16 -4.63
C CYS A 166 5.07 -11.42 -3.86
N ASN A 167 4.34 -12.52 -4.06
CA ASN A 167 4.64 -13.80 -3.45
C ASN A 167 5.92 -14.43 -4.02
N ASP A 168 6.14 -14.37 -5.33
CA ASP A 168 7.31 -14.98 -5.97
C ASP A 168 8.59 -14.14 -5.80
N GLY A 169 8.47 -12.83 -5.60
CA GLY A 169 9.60 -11.90 -5.53
C GLY A 169 10.22 -11.55 -6.89
N ALA A 170 9.62 -12.01 -7.99
CA ALA A 170 10.08 -11.78 -9.34
C ALA A 170 8.96 -12.05 -10.36
N ILE A 171 9.16 -11.58 -11.59
CA ILE A 171 8.32 -11.97 -12.72
C ILE A 171 8.66 -13.43 -13.08
N SER A 172 7.72 -14.34 -12.79
CA SER A 172 7.87 -15.77 -13.03
C SER A 172 6.92 -16.26 -14.14
N SER A 173 7.08 -17.51 -14.59
CA SER A 173 6.14 -18.14 -15.52
C SER A 173 4.72 -18.25 -14.94
N ARG A 174 4.57 -18.25 -13.61
CA ARG A 174 3.29 -18.35 -12.89
C ARG A 174 2.40 -17.13 -13.09
N ILE A 175 2.97 -15.99 -13.52
CA ILE A 175 2.16 -14.81 -13.90
C ILE A 175 1.14 -15.18 -14.98
N LYS A 176 1.48 -16.06 -15.92
CA LYS A 176 0.53 -16.52 -16.97
C LYS A 176 -0.68 -17.24 -16.40
N GLU A 177 -0.47 -18.05 -15.36
CA GLU A 177 -1.54 -18.75 -14.64
C GLU A 177 -2.41 -17.76 -13.85
N ALA A 178 -1.78 -16.76 -13.23
CA ALA A 178 -2.49 -15.70 -12.52
C ALA A 178 -3.38 -14.85 -13.43
N PHE A 179 -3.02 -14.68 -14.71
CA PHE A 179 -3.90 -14.08 -15.73
C PHE A 179 -5.17 -14.90 -16.00
N SER A 180 -5.14 -16.21 -15.74
CA SER A 180 -6.32 -17.10 -15.77
C SER A 180 -7.01 -17.22 -14.40
N GLY A 181 -6.57 -16.42 -13.42
CA GLY A 181 -7.16 -16.37 -12.08
C GLY A 181 -6.59 -17.37 -11.08
N VAL A 182 -5.57 -18.16 -11.45
CA VAL A 182 -4.96 -19.17 -10.59
C VAL A 182 -3.69 -18.62 -9.95
N VAL A 183 -3.62 -18.63 -8.62
CA VAL A 183 -2.42 -18.23 -7.85
C VAL A 183 -1.83 -19.43 -7.11
N SER A 184 -0.53 -19.39 -6.82
CA SER A 184 0.22 -20.52 -6.26
C SER A 184 0.19 -20.62 -4.73
N PHE A 185 -0.71 -19.89 -4.07
CA PHE A 185 -0.84 -19.82 -2.62
C PHE A 185 -2.33 -19.82 -2.24
N GLU A 186 -2.63 -20.04 -0.96
CA GLU A 186 -4.00 -19.97 -0.46
C GLU A 186 -4.50 -18.53 -0.54
N ALA A 187 -5.29 -18.24 -1.57
CA ALA A 187 -5.86 -16.94 -1.82
C ALA A 187 -6.89 -16.62 -0.73
N LEU A 188 -6.48 -15.85 0.28
CA LEU A 188 -7.41 -15.23 1.21
C LEU A 188 -7.78 -13.83 0.67
N PRO A 189 -8.97 -13.65 0.06
CA PRO A 189 -9.41 -12.35 -0.41
C PRO A 189 -9.76 -11.45 0.78
N LEU A 190 -9.12 -10.30 0.86
CA LEU A 190 -9.35 -9.29 1.88
C LEU A 190 -10.05 -8.10 1.24
N VAL A 191 -11.36 -7.98 1.50
CA VAL A 191 -12.20 -6.91 0.97
C VAL A 191 -12.32 -5.82 2.01
N ILE A 192 -12.03 -4.58 1.61
CA ILE A 192 -12.13 -3.42 2.48
C ILE A 192 -13.41 -2.63 2.20
N PRO A 193 -14.04 -2.03 3.24
CA PRO A 193 -15.21 -1.19 3.05
C PRO A 193 -14.89 0.05 2.22
N THR A 194 -15.84 0.47 1.37
CA THR A 194 -15.79 1.74 0.61
C THR A 194 -16.29 2.94 1.43
N GLU A 195 -16.60 2.73 2.70
CA GLU A 195 -17.04 3.76 3.64
C GLU A 195 -16.18 3.75 4.91
N PRO A 196 -16.07 4.89 5.62
CA PRO A 196 -15.26 4.98 6.83
C PRO A 196 -15.69 3.98 7.90
N ILE A 197 -14.72 3.31 8.51
CA ILE A 197 -14.92 2.45 9.68
C ILE A 197 -14.03 2.92 10.83
N LYS A 198 -14.33 2.43 12.05
CA LYS A 198 -13.46 2.66 13.20
C LYS A 198 -12.09 2.03 12.92
N LYS A 199 -11.03 2.82 13.06
CA LYS A 199 -9.66 2.34 12.89
C LYS A 199 -9.31 1.31 13.97
N LYS A 200 -8.53 0.31 13.57
CA LYS A 200 -7.87 -0.63 14.47
C LYS A 200 -6.56 -0.05 14.96
N GLN A 201 -6.29 -0.17 16.26
CA GLN A 201 -5.06 0.33 16.85
C GLN A 201 -4.00 -0.76 16.89
N ILE A 202 -2.81 -0.46 16.38
CA ILE A 202 -1.63 -1.35 16.40
C ILE A 202 -0.66 -0.80 17.44
N TYR A 203 -0.28 -1.63 18.41
CA TYR A 203 0.80 -1.30 19.35
C TYR A 203 2.14 -1.65 18.71
N LEU A 204 2.99 -0.65 18.47
CA LEU A 204 4.34 -0.82 17.93
C LEU A 204 5.36 -0.82 19.09
N ALA A 205 5.76 -2.02 19.49
CA ALA A 205 6.82 -2.29 20.45
C ALA A 205 8.16 -2.44 19.73
N GLY A 206 9.22 -1.86 20.27
CA GLY A 206 10.57 -1.97 19.72
C GLY A 206 11.56 -1.00 20.36
N PRO A 207 12.86 -1.26 20.25
CA PRO A 207 13.89 -0.37 20.79
C PRO A 207 13.95 0.95 20.01
N PHE A 208 14.42 2.00 20.68
CA PHE A 208 14.61 3.34 20.11
C PHE A 208 15.82 4.06 20.75
N PHE A 209 16.86 3.30 21.09
CA PHE A 209 18.05 3.78 21.81
C PHE A 209 19.16 4.26 20.86
N SER A 210 19.13 3.84 19.60
CA SER A 210 20.03 4.29 18.55
C SER A 210 19.29 4.99 17.40
N GLN A 211 20.04 5.72 16.57
CA GLN A 211 19.48 6.37 15.38
C GLN A 211 18.91 5.37 14.37
N GLY A 212 19.53 4.20 14.23
CA GLY A 212 19.04 3.14 13.35
C GLY A 212 17.71 2.57 13.82
N GLU A 213 17.59 2.34 15.12
CA GLU A 213 16.35 1.88 15.75
C GLU A 213 15.23 2.92 15.64
N LEU A 214 15.52 4.19 15.92
CA LEU A 214 14.57 5.30 15.73
C LEU A 214 14.08 5.40 14.29
N ALA A 215 14.98 5.33 13.31
CA ALA A 215 14.62 5.37 11.90
C ALA A 215 13.73 4.18 11.50
N LEU A 216 14.01 2.99 12.03
CA LEU A 216 13.17 1.82 11.82
C LEU A 216 11.78 2.00 12.45
N ILE A 217 11.69 2.49 13.68
CA ILE A 217 10.41 2.73 14.36
C ILE A 217 9.53 3.76 13.63
N GLU A 218 10.12 4.85 13.14
CA GLU A 218 9.42 5.84 12.30
C GLU A 218 8.93 5.24 10.97
N HIS A 219 9.78 4.44 10.33
CA HIS A 219 9.41 3.75 9.09
C HIS A 219 8.27 2.74 9.31
N LEU A 220 8.34 1.93 10.37
CA LEU A 220 7.32 0.97 10.73
C LEU A 220 6.01 1.67 11.10
N LYS A 221 6.05 2.72 11.92
CA LYS A 221 4.87 3.51 12.27
C LYS A 221 4.17 4.03 11.02
N SER A 222 4.91 4.75 10.16
CA SER A 222 4.33 5.34 8.95
C SER A 222 3.78 4.30 7.98
N SER A 223 4.38 3.11 7.93
CA SER A 223 3.94 2.01 7.05
C SER A 223 2.76 1.20 7.61
N LEU A 224 2.61 1.15 8.94
CA LEU A 224 1.49 0.51 9.62
C LEU A 224 0.26 1.42 9.74
N GLU A 225 0.43 2.73 9.57
CA GLU A 225 -0.68 3.69 9.50
C GLU A 225 -1.39 3.64 8.15
N SER A 226 -2.72 3.62 8.18
CA SER A 226 -3.53 3.56 6.96
C SER A 226 -4.89 4.24 7.17
N PRO A 227 -5.77 4.27 6.15
CA PRO A 227 -7.16 4.67 6.33
C PRO A 227 -7.90 3.83 7.40
N TRP A 228 -7.48 2.58 7.65
CA TRP A 228 -8.16 1.64 8.56
C TRP A 228 -7.38 1.33 9.84
N THR A 229 -6.13 1.78 9.95
CA THR A 229 -5.25 1.49 11.09
C THR A 229 -4.62 2.77 11.64
N GLU A 230 -4.39 2.78 12.94
CA GLU A 230 -3.60 3.78 13.64
C GLU A 230 -2.56 3.10 14.52
N VAL A 231 -1.45 3.80 14.80
CA VAL A 231 -0.35 3.24 15.58
C VAL A 231 -0.23 3.93 16.93
N PHE A 232 -0.19 3.13 17.98
CA PHE A 232 0.33 3.52 19.29
C PHE A 232 1.78 3.05 19.38
N SER A 233 2.71 3.94 19.68
CA SER A 233 4.11 3.60 19.90
C SER A 233 4.57 4.29 21.19
N PRO A 234 5.20 3.56 22.14
CA PRO A 234 5.73 4.14 23.38
C PRO A 234 6.58 5.38 23.14
N PHE A 235 7.50 5.30 22.18
CA PHE A 235 8.36 6.42 21.78
C PHE A 235 7.57 7.70 21.43
N HIS A 236 6.50 7.56 20.65
CA HIS A 236 5.73 8.69 20.12
C HIS A 236 4.67 9.22 21.09
N ARG A 237 4.12 8.35 21.95
CA ARG A 237 2.95 8.67 22.80
C ARG A 237 3.30 8.95 24.24
N VAL A 238 4.40 8.37 24.73
CA VAL A 238 4.84 8.48 26.12
C VAL A 238 6.20 9.18 26.19
N GLY A 239 7.16 8.75 25.36
CA GLY A 239 8.48 9.35 25.26
C GLY A 239 9.39 8.99 26.45
N PHE A 240 10.38 9.84 26.72
CA PHE A 240 11.35 9.61 27.79
C PHE A 240 10.87 10.19 29.13
N GLY A 241 11.00 9.44 30.21
CA GLY A 241 10.55 9.83 31.54
C GLY A 241 11.09 8.95 32.67
N ALA A 242 10.66 9.21 33.90
CA ALA A 242 10.97 8.31 35.01
C ALA A 242 10.19 6.99 34.85
N PRO A 243 10.71 5.84 35.32
CA PRO A 243 10.08 4.53 35.09
C PRO A 243 8.59 4.45 35.49
N LYS A 244 8.23 5.08 36.61
CA LYS A 244 6.83 5.13 37.10
C LYS A 244 5.88 5.90 36.17
N ASP A 245 6.41 6.84 35.40
CA ASP A 245 5.65 7.71 34.52
C ASP A 245 5.56 7.12 33.10
N ILE A 246 6.38 6.09 32.79
CA ILE A 246 6.38 5.36 31.52
C ILE A 246 5.47 4.14 31.58
N TYR A 247 5.61 3.32 32.63
CA TYR A 247 4.99 1.99 32.70
C TYR A 247 3.47 2.02 32.51
N GLN A 248 2.75 2.85 33.27
CA GLN A 248 1.29 2.81 33.24
C GLN A 248 0.72 3.33 31.90
N PRO A 249 1.21 4.44 31.32
CA PRO A 249 0.80 4.86 29.98
C PRO A 249 1.06 3.81 28.89
N ASP A 250 2.21 3.12 28.91
CA ASP A 250 2.53 2.09 27.92
C ASP A 250 1.60 0.89 28.03
N ILE A 251 1.37 0.38 29.25
CA ILE A 251 0.42 -0.71 29.49
C ILE A 251 -1.00 -0.31 29.05
N ASN A 252 -1.44 0.91 29.36
CA ASN A 252 -2.76 1.39 28.93
C ASN A 252 -2.90 1.45 27.40
N GLY A 253 -1.84 1.86 26.68
CA GLY A 253 -1.81 1.85 25.21
C GLY A 253 -1.86 0.43 24.66
N LEU A 254 -1.09 -0.47 25.26
CA LEU A 254 -1.02 -1.88 24.89
C LEU A 254 -2.36 -2.58 25.10
N GLU A 255 -3.02 -2.37 26.24
CA GLU A 255 -4.35 -2.89 26.56
C GLU A 255 -5.43 -2.39 25.59
N LYS A 256 -5.36 -1.14 25.13
CA LYS A 256 -6.32 -0.57 24.16
C LYS A 256 -6.10 -1.03 22.72
N SER A 257 -4.90 -1.47 22.38
CA SER A 257 -4.55 -1.86 21.02
C SER A 257 -5.20 -3.17 20.58
N ASP A 258 -5.64 -3.27 19.34
CA ASP A 258 -6.25 -4.49 18.79
C ASP A 258 -5.19 -5.54 18.38
N ILE A 259 -4.02 -5.09 17.93
CA ILE A 259 -2.93 -5.92 17.40
C ILE A 259 -1.59 -5.44 17.95
N ILE A 260 -0.66 -6.36 18.16
CA ILE A 260 0.72 -6.04 18.56
C ILE A 260 1.66 -6.28 17.39
N PHE A 261 2.52 -5.29 17.13
CA PHE A 261 3.68 -5.39 16.27
C PHE A 261 4.94 -5.20 17.11
N GLY A 262 5.81 -6.20 17.17
CA GLY A 262 7.04 -6.17 17.95
C GLY A 262 8.30 -6.23 17.10
N VAL A 263 9.29 -5.36 17.37
CA VAL A 263 10.64 -5.46 16.78
C VAL A 263 11.53 -6.27 17.70
N LEU A 264 11.81 -7.51 17.32
CA LEU A 264 12.68 -8.43 18.06
C LEU A 264 14.15 -8.35 17.64
N THR A 265 14.47 -7.60 16.59
CA THR A 265 15.86 -7.32 16.20
C THR A 265 16.59 -6.67 17.39
N GLY A 266 17.65 -7.32 17.87
CA GLY A 266 18.41 -6.87 19.05
C GLY A 266 17.89 -7.36 20.41
N MET A 267 16.75 -8.07 20.45
CA MET A 267 16.19 -8.72 21.65
C MET A 267 16.03 -7.79 22.86
N ASP A 268 15.46 -6.61 22.64
CA ASP A 268 15.21 -5.62 23.69
C ASP A 268 14.31 -6.17 24.82
N PRO A 269 14.76 -6.15 26.09
CA PRO A 269 13.97 -6.66 27.22
C PRO A 269 12.62 -5.95 27.41
N GLY A 270 12.52 -4.66 27.11
CA GLY A 270 11.26 -3.90 27.21
C GLY A 270 10.22 -4.45 26.23
N THR A 271 10.62 -4.57 24.97
CA THR A 271 9.80 -5.16 23.90
C THR A 271 9.38 -6.60 24.22
N ILE A 272 10.29 -7.43 24.76
CA ILE A 272 9.99 -8.81 25.17
C ILE A 272 8.93 -8.81 26.29
N PHE A 273 9.05 -7.92 27.28
CA PHE A 273 8.10 -7.79 28.37
C PHE A 273 6.70 -7.41 27.86
N GLU A 274 6.62 -6.40 26.99
CA GLU A 274 5.36 -5.95 26.38
C GLU A 274 4.68 -7.06 25.58
N ILE A 275 5.44 -7.80 24.77
CA ILE A 275 4.92 -8.92 23.99
C ILE A 275 4.44 -10.05 24.91
N GLY A 276 5.19 -10.38 25.96
CA GLY A 276 4.78 -11.38 26.95
C GLY A 276 3.49 -10.98 27.66
N TYR A 277 3.35 -9.71 28.02
CA TYR A 277 2.12 -9.18 28.62
C TYR A 277 0.93 -9.26 27.64
N ALA A 278 1.14 -8.90 26.37
CA ALA A 278 0.12 -9.03 25.34
C ALA A 278 -0.29 -10.48 25.05
N ALA A 279 0.67 -11.41 25.12
CA ALA A 279 0.41 -12.84 24.95
C ALA A 279 -0.52 -13.37 26.06
N ASN A 280 -0.30 -12.94 27.31
CA ASN A 280 -1.22 -13.27 28.42
C ASN A 280 -2.65 -12.73 28.18
N MET A 281 -2.79 -11.60 27.49
CA MET A 281 -4.08 -11.04 27.08
C MET A 281 -4.66 -11.68 25.81
N LYS A 282 -4.01 -12.69 25.23
CA LYS A 282 -4.45 -13.39 24.01
C LYS A 282 -4.57 -12.48 22.79
N LYS A 283 -3.74 -11.43 22.70
CA LYS A 283 -3.73 -10.53 21.55
C LYS A 283 -3.03 -11.18 20.35
N PRO A 284 -3.43 -10.85 19.11
CA PRO A 284 -2.67 -11.26 17.93
C PRO A 284 -1.33 -10.50 17.91
N ILE A 285 -0.24 -11.23 17.70
CA ILE A 285 1.14 -10.73 17.79
C ILE A 285 1.86 -11.02 16.48
N PHE A 286 2.43 -9.97 15.90
CA PHE A 286 3.30 -10.02 14.74
C PHE A 286 4.66 -9.46 15.12
N CYS A 287 5.73 -10.07 14.62
CA CYS A 287 7.09 -9.65 14.95
C CYS A 287 7.98 -9.52 13.72
N LEU A 288 8.79 -8.48 13.70
CA LEU A 288 9.97 -8.36 12.85
C LEU A 288 11.19 -8.88 13.61
N ALA A 289 11.83 -9.92 13.10
CA ALA A 289 13.02 -10.52 13.71
C ALA A 289 14.12 -10.70 12.66
N GLU A 290 14.82 -9.61 12.33
CA GLU A 290 15.94 -9.66 11.38
C GLU A 290 17.20 -10.17 12.09
N SER A 291 17.85 -11.19 11.51
CA SER A 291 19.10 -11.75 12.03
C SER A 291 19.03 -12.26 13.48
N VAL A 292 17.86 -12.75 13.92
CA VAL A 292 17.66 -13.34 15.26
C VAL A 292 17.77 -14.86 15.19
N ASN A 293 18.44 -15.48 16.17
CA ASN A 293 18.53 -16.94 16.22
C ASN A 293 17.17 -17.55 16.55
N ASN A 294 16.79 -18.60 15.84
CA ASN A 294 15.49 -19.25 16.00
C ASN A 294 15.24 -19.78 17.44
N LYS A 295 16.32 -20.13 18.17
CA LYS A 295 16.23 -20.56 19.58
C LYS A 295 15.71 -19.46 20.50
N ASP A 296 16.06 -18.21 20.22
CA ASP A 296 15.66 -17.04 21.02
C ASP A 296 14.18 -16.67 20.78
N LEU A 297 13.58 -17.24 19.73
CA LEU A 297 12.19 -17.00 19.33
C LEU A 297 11.19 -18.03 19.92
N SER A 298 11.69 -19.02 20.66
CA SER A 298 10.89 -20.19 21.09
C SER A 298 9.58 -19.84 21.80
N MET A 299 9.59 -18.83 22.67
CA MET A 299 8.39 -18.40 23.42
C MET A 299 7.36 -17.73 22.52
N PHE A 300 7.80 -16.92 21.55
CA PHE A 300 6.93 -16.23 20.59
C PHE A 300 6.29 -17.25 19.64
N ILE A 301 7.09 -18.17 19.12
CA ILE A 301 6.61 -19.26 18.25
C ILE A 301 5.64 -20.16 19.02
N GLY A 302 5.97 -20.55 20.25
CA GLY A 302 5.14 -21.41 21.09
C GLY A 302 3.78 -20.81 21.45
N TYR A 303 3.69 -19.48 21.56
CA TYR A 303 2.42 -18.77 21.71
C TYR A 303 1.58 -18.74 20.41
N GLY A 304 2.23 -18.79 19.25
CA GLY A 304 1.60 -18.61 17.94
C GLY A 304 1.74 -17.21 17.37
N ALA A 305 2.75 -16.44 17.78
CA ALA A 305 3.08 -15.17 17.12
C ALA A 305 3.52 -15.42 15.67
N THR A 306 3.12 -14.53 14.76
CA THR A 306 3.63 -14.54 13.38
C THR A 306 4.96 -13.81 13.35
N ILE A 307 6.02 -14.47 12.89
CA ILE A 307 7.37 -13.91 12.91
C ILE A 307 7.91 -13.86 11.49
N GLU A 308 8.33 -12.67 11.07
CA GLU A 308 8.90 -12.44 9.74
C GLU A 308 10.33 -11.89 9.87
N SER A 309 11.17 -12.28 8.92
CA SER A 309 12.56 -11.83 8.84
C SER A 309 12.75 -10.67 7.85
N ASP A 310 11.66 -10.11 7.32
CA ASP A 310 11.68 -8.96 6.43
C ASP A 310 10.55 -7.98 6.78
N VAL A 311 10.83 -6.69 6.58
CA VAL A 311 9.96 -5.58 6.97
C VAL A 311 8.61 -5.62 6.22
N ALA A 312 8.64 -5.94 4.93
CA ALA A 312 7.44 -5.88 4.09
C ALA A 312 6.42 -6.95 4.49
N SER A 313 6.86 -8.20 4.64
CA SER A 313 6.01 -9.31 5.08
C SER A 313 5.45 -9.06 6.48
N ALA A 314 6.28 -8.56 7.41
CA ALA A 314 5.85 -8.24 8.77
C ALA A 314 4.70 -7.22 8.77
N ILE A 315 4.89 -6.11 8.06
CA ILE A 315 3.89 -5.03 7.96
C ILE A 315 2.60 -5.55 7.33
N TYR A 316 2.70 -6.20 6.17
CA TYR A 316 1.51 -6.62 5.41
C TYR A 316 0.69 -7.66 6.18
N LYS A 317 1.32 -8.66 6.80
CA LYS A 317 0.61 -9.67 7.60
C LYS A 317 -0.10 -9.05 8.81
N THR A 318 0.52 -8.04 9.43
CA THR A 318 -0.11 -7.26 10.51
C THR A 318 -1.32 -6.49 10.01
N LEU A 319 -1.20 -5.80 8.89
CA LEU A 319 -2.28 -5.02 8.29
C LEU A 319 -3.43 -5.92 7.82
N TRP A 320 -3.13 -7.09 7.25
CA TRP A 320 -4.15 -8.09 6.90
C TRP A 320 -4.89 -8.61 8.11
N GLN A 321 -4.23 -8.76 9.26
CA GLN A 321 -4.92 -9.13 10.50
C GLN A 321 -5.91 -8.05 10.96
N SER A 322 -5.63 -6.77 10.69
CA SER A 322 -6.57 -5.68 11.01
C SER A 322 -7.84 -5.68 10.15
N MET A 323 -7.84 -6.45 9.07
CA MET A 323 -8.94 -6.57 8.10
C MET A 323 -9.79 -7.83 8.28
N LYS A 324 -9.42 -8.71 9.21
CA LYS A 324 -10.21 -9.89 9.60
C LYS A 324 -11.17 -9.52 10.72
#